data_AF-A0A928ZPG4-F1
#
_entry.id   AF-A0A928ZPG4-F1
#
_cell.length_a   1.000
_cell.length_b   1.000
_cell.length_c   1.000
_cell.angle_alpha   90.00
_cell.angle_beta   90.00
_cell.angle_gamma   90.00
#
_symmetry.space_group_name_H-M   'P 1'
#
loop_
_entity.id
_entity.type
_entity.pdbx_description
1 polymer ?
#
loop_
_entity_poly.entity_id
_entity_poly.type
_entity_poly.pdbx_seq_one_letter_code
_entity_poly.pdbx_strand_id
1 'polypeptide(L)'
;MKPRFSTLIILTLVSAVLLLPFALSPWYIEALRDRAFDLHQFLRGELYKQITGYIALALVLAEMLLTARKRSRSWPIRVKMPGSVLMWRSLHIFTGVALLAAVLVHTLGVSGINYNAIFLWSFFGVTLSALVGVVAETGVLESPRKVFSLTNKRGSVKGDSDKKSTWESAEKKGATGRIGMSKGELIRAMRSVWLQSHIFLVGIFALLLAVHIFLVYYYR
;
A
#
# COMPACT_ATOMS: atom_id res chain seq x y z
N MET A 1 -6.09 -20.59 0.53
CA MET A 1 -6.32 -20.59 -0.94
C MET A 1 -5.67 -19.34 -1.53
N LYS A 2 -5.21 -19.35 -2.79
CA LYS A 2 -4.73 -18.12 -3.46
C LYS A 2 -5.95 -17.23 -3.75
N PRO A 3 -6.00 -15.96 -3.33
CA PRO A 3 -7.08 -15.08 -3.74
C PRO A 3 -7.10 -14.99 -5.26
N ARG A 4 -8.29 -15.14 -5.86
CA ARG A 4 -8.47 -15.01 -7.30
C ARG A 4 -8.26 -13.56 -7.70
N PHE A 5 -7.98 -13.32 -8.97
CA PHE A 5 -7.82 -11.96 -9.49
C PHE A 5 -9.04 -11.08 -9.22
N SER A 6 -10.25 -11.62 -9.44
CA SER A 6 -11.51 -10.96 -9.12
C SER A 6 -11.60 -10.57 -7.63
N THR A 7 -11.16 -11.45 -6.72
CA THR A 7 -11.09 -11.15 -5.29
C THR A 7 -10.19 -9.95 -5.00
N LEU A 8 -9.02 -9.87 -5.64
CA LEU A 8 -8.08 -8.75 -5.42
C LEU A 8 -8.61 -7.42 -5.96
N ILE A 9 -9.31 -7.44 -7.10
CA ILE A 9 -10.02 -6.25 -7.61
C ILE A 9 -11.11 -5.82 -6.62
N ILE A 10 -11.96 -6.74 -6.19
CA ILE A 10 -13.05 -6.43 -5.25
C ILE A 10 -12.48 -5.83 -3.97
N LEU A 11 -11.45 -6.44 -3.39
CA LEU A 11 -10.80 -5.92 -2.19
C LEU A 11 -10.19 -4.54 -2.41
N THR A 12 -9.64 -4.26 -3.59
CA THR A 12 -9.11 -2.95 -3.94
C THR A 12 -10.22 -1.90 -4.02
N LEU A 13 -11.36 -2.23 -4.64
CA LEU A 13 -12.53 -1.36 -4.70
C LEU A 13 -13.12 -1.12 -3.31
N VAL A 14 -13.24 -2.17 -2.49
CA VAL A 14 -13.68 -2.07 -1.10
C VAL A 14 -12.75 -1.15 -0.31
N SER A 15 -11.43 -1.33 -0.41
CA SER A 15 -10.48 -0.43 0.24
C SER A 15 -10.61 1.00 -0.26
N ALA A 16 -10.76 1.23 -1.57
CA ALA A 16 -10.97 2.57 -2.11
C ALA A 16 -12.21 3.23 -1.52
N VAL A 17 -13.33 2.50 -1.41
CA VAL A 17 -14.56 2.97 -0.78
C VAL A 17 -14.35 3.27 0.71
N LEU A 18 -13.65 2.41 1.44
CA LEU A 18 -13.34 2.63 2.86
C LEU A 18 -12.42 3.84 3.10
N LEU A 19 -11.61 4.24 2.11
CA LEU A 19 -10.74 5.41 2.17
C LEU A 19 -11.50 6.72 1.86
N LEU A 20 -12.66 6.67 1.19
CA LEU A 20 -13.41 7.87 0.78
C LEU A 20 -13.80 8.80 1.94
N PRO A 21 -14.32 8.32 3.09
CA PRO A 21 -14.73 9.20 4.18
C PRO A 21 -13.60 10.12 4.61
N PHE A 22 -12.37 9.60 4.69
CA PHE A 22 -11.22 10.38 5.12
C PHE A 22 -10.81 11.47 4.13
N ALA A 23 -10.94 11.21 2.82
CA ALA A 23 -10.68 12.23 1.80
C ALA A 23 -11.75 13.34 1.82
N LEU A 24 -12.98 12.99 2.22
CA LEU A 24 -14.12 13.90 2.29
C LEU A 24 -14.36 14.43 3.71
N SER A 25 -13.42 14.23 4.64
CA SER A 25 -13.64 14.48 6.06
C SER A 25 -14.11 15.89 6.42
N PRO A 26 -13.62 16.96 5.77
CA PRO A 26 -14.10 18.30 6.08
C PRO A 26 -15.61 18.46 5.84
N TRP A 27 -16.17 17.81 4.81
CA TRP A 27 -17.56 18.02 4.42
C TRP A 27 -18.54 17.13 5.20
N TYR A 28 -18.24 15.84 5.36
CA TYR A 28 -19.22 14.93 5.98
C TYR A 28 -19.25 15.07 7.52
N ILE A 29 -18.16 15.54 8.16
CA ILE A 29 -18.15 15.74 9.62
C ILE A 29 -19.02 16.91 10.04
N GLU A 30 -19.07 17.98 9.25
CA GLU A 30 -20.03 19.06 9.47
C GLU A 30 -21.47 18.52 9.36
N ALA A 31 -21.76 17.74 8.32
CA ALA A 31 -23.06 17.10 8.15
C ALA A 31 -23.41 16.13 9.29
N LEU A 32 -22.44 15.36 9.81
CA LEU A 32 -22.64 14.42 10.93
C LEU A 32 -22.95 15.18 12.23
N ARG A 33 -22.21 16.25 12.51
CA ARG A 33 -22.42 17.10 13.68
C ARG A 33 -23.81 17.71 13.69
N ASP A 34 -24.27 18.18 12.53
CA ASP A 34 -25.51 18.93 12.42
C ASP A 34 -26.75 18.00 12.39
N ARG A 35 -26.60 16.76 11.88
CA ARG A 35 -27.73 15.82 11.69
C ARG A 35 -27.81 14.68 12.70
N ALA A 36 -26.71 14.36 13.39
CA ALA A 36 -26.60 13.17 14.24
C ALA A 36 -25.81 13.46 15.53
N PHE A 37 -26.30 14.42 16.31
CA PHE A 37 -25.64 14.86 17.55
C PHE A 37 -25.42 13.73 18.56
N ASP A 38 -26.43 12.90 18.82
CA ASP A 38 -26.32 11.79 19.78
C ASP A 38 -25.27 10.76 19.36
N LEU A 39 -25.22 10.46 18.06
CA LEU A 39 -24.19 9.62 17.48
C LEU A 39 -22.82 10.27 17.71
N HIS A 40 -22.65 11.54 17.36
CA HIS A 40 -21.39 12.28 17.59
C HIS A 40 -20.97 12.29 19.07
N GLN A 41 -21.92 12.38 20.00
CA GLN A 41 -21.64 12.32 21.44
C GLN A 41 -21.21 10.91 21.88
N PHE A 42 -21.92 9.86 21.46
CA PHE A 42 -21.56 8.47 21.74
C PHE A 42 -20.12 8.17 21.27
N LEU A 43 -19.77 8.66 20.09
CA LEU A 43 -18.46 8.46 19.47
C LEU A 43 -17.32 9.20 20.17
N ARG A 44 -17.65 10.26 20.91
CA ARG A 44 -16.69 10.92 21.80
C ARG A 44 -16.47 10.16 23.11
N GLY A 45 -17.33 9.18 23.41
CA GLY A 45 -17.23 8.33 24.59
C GLY A 45 -15.91 7.58 24.67
N GLU A 46 -15.29 7.60 25.85
CA GLU A 46 -14.00 6.96 26.10
C GLU A 46 -14.03 5.45 25.84
N LEU A 47 -15.12 4.78 26.21
CA LEU A 47 -15.25 3.33 26.04
C LEU A 47 -15.23 2.91 24.57
N TYR A 48 -15.94 3.65 23.70
CA TYR A 48 -15.96 3.41 22.26
C TYR A 48 -14.55 3.52 21.66
N LYS A 49 -13.84 4.61 21.98
CA LYS A 49 -12.48 4.86 21.50
C LYS A 49 -11.49 3.80 21.97
N GLN A 50 -11.61 3.36 23.23
CA GLN A 50 -10.74 2.31 23.79
C GLN A 50 -10.97 0.96 23.10
N ILE A 51 -12.22 0.50 23.00
CA ILE A 51 -12.54 -0.79 22.38
C ILE A 51 -12.08 -0.82 20.93
N THR A 52 -12.47 0.19 20.14
CA THR A 52 -12.10 0.27 18.72
C THR A 52 -10.59 0.46 18.53
N GLY A 53 -9.93 1.23 19.41
CA GLY A 53 -8.49 1.44 19.40
C GLY A 53 -7.71 0.16 19.69
N TYR A 54 -8.14 -0.64 20.67
CA TYR A 54 -7.52 -1.94 20.96
C TYR A 54 -7.75 -2.98 19.86
N ILE A 55 -8.92 -2.99 19.22
CA ILE A 55 -9.17 -3.82 18.04
C ILE A 55 -8.22 -3.44 16.91
N ALA A 56 -8.09 -2.15 16.61
CA ALA A 56 -7.15 -1.67 15.59
C ALA A 56 -5.70 -2.03 15.95
N LEU A 57 -5.30 -1.83 17.21
CA LEU A 57 -3.97 -2.20 17.70
C LEU A 57 -3.71 -3.71 17.54
N ALA A 58 -4.66 -4.57 17.91
CA ALA A 58 -4.52 -6.01 17.75
C ALA A 58 -4.33 -6.41 16.28
N LEU A 59 -5.06 -5.76 15.36
CA LEU A 59 -4.91 -5.96 13.92
C LEU A 59 -3.54 -5.48 13.41
N VAL A 60 -3.04 -4.32 13.87
CA VAL A 60 -1.69 -3.86 13.54
C VAL A 60 -0.63 -4.84 14.06
N LEU A 61 -0.75 -5.31 15.30
CA LEU A 61 0.20 -6.28 15.85
C LEU A 61 0.17 -7.59 15.07
N ALA A 62 -1.02 -8.06 14.67
CA ALA A 62 -1.16 -9.20 13.78
C ALA A 62 -0.43 -8.96 12.45
N GLU A 63 -0.65 -7.82 11.79
CA GLU A 63 0.05 -7.43 10.56
C GLU A 63 1.57 -7.46 10.72
N MET A 64 2.09 -6.88 11.81
CA MET A 64 3.52 -6.88 12.12
C MET A 64 4.06 -8.30 12.32
N LEU A 65 3.32 -9.18 13.00
CA LEU A 65 3.70 -10.60 13.16
C LEU A 65 3.74 -11.35 11.82
N LEU A 66 2.79 -11.06 10.90
CA LEU A 66 2.78 -11.66 9.57
C LEU A 66 4.04 -11.27 8.77
N THR A 67 4.50 -10.02 8.92
CA THR A 67 5.75 -9.56 8.28
C THR A 67 7.00 -10.18 8.91
N ALA A 68 7.03 -10.30 10.24
CA ALA A 68 8.15 -10.87 10.99
C ALA A 68 8.45 -12.30 10.55
N ARG A 69 7.43 -13.13 10.30
CA ARG A 69 7.61 -14.50 9.79
C ARG A 69 8.37 -14.56 8.47
N LYS A 70 8.11 -13.64 7.53
CA LYS A 70 8.79 -13.66 6.22
C LYS A 70 10.30 -13.46 6.38
N ARG A 71 10.72 -12.69 7.41
CA ARG A 71 12.12 -12.41 7.72
C ARG A 71 12.72 -13.28 8.82
N SER A 72 11.92 -14.05 9.56
CA SER A 72 12.43 -14.93 10.62
C SER A 72 13.38 -16.03 10.10
N ARG A 73 13.35 -16.33 8.79
CA ARG A 73 14.31 -17.25 8.16
C ARG A 73 15.75 -16.75 8.17
N SER A 74 15.96 -15.43 8.18
CA SER A 74 17.28 -14.80 8.27
C SER A 74 17.67 -14.40 9.69
N TRP A 75 16.80 -14.63 10.67
CA TRP A 75 17.10 -14.31 12.07
C TRP A 75 17.91 -15.43 12.73
N PRO A 76 18.78 -15.09 13.71
CA PRO A 76 19.55 -16.07 14.45
C PRO A 76 18.64 -17.05 15.22
N ILE A 77 17.47 -16.58 15.68
CA ILE A 77 16.45 -17.41 16.33
C ILE A 77 15.43 -17.84 15.29
N ARG A 78 15.50 -19.11 14.86
CA ARG A 78 14.57 -19.68 13.86
C ARG A 78 13.22 -20.02 14.48
N VAL A 79 12.29 -19.06 14.49
CA VAL A 79 10.90 -19.31 14.87
C VAL A 79 10.18 -20.07 13.75
N LYS A 80 9.87 -21.36 13.98
CA LYS A 80 9.09 -22.19 13.04
C LYS A 80 7.61 -21.83 13.13
N MET A 81 7.14 -20.98 12.23
CA MET A 81 5.72 -20.60 12.13
C MET A 81 4.98 -21.49 11.10
N PRO A 82 3.86 -22.15 11.48
CA PRO A 82 3.15 -23.09 10.60
C PRO A 82 2.48 -22.43 9.39
N GLY A 83 2.09 -23.24 8.39
CA GLY A 83 1.33 -22.81 7.21
C GLY A 83 2.17 -22.40 5.98
N SER A 84 1.53 -22.22 4.83
CA SER A 84 2.21 -21.90 3.56
C SER A 84 2.44 -20.39 3.37
N VAL A 85 3.49 -19.97 2.64
CA VAL A 85 3.73 -18.53 2.35
C VAL A 85 2.51 -17.88 1.68
N LEU A 86 1.80 -18.64 0.85
CA LEU A 86 0.59 -18.20 0.17
C LEU A 86 -0.56 -17.89 1.13
N MET A 87 -0.77 -18.74 2.15
CA MET A 87 -1.78 -18.51 3.18
C MET A 87 -1.50 -17.21 3.95
N TRP A 88 -0.24 -16.98 4.32
CA TRP A 88 0.16 -15.79 5.08
C TRP A 88 0.03 -14.51 4.26
N ARG A 89 0.35 -14.56 2.96
CA ARG A 89 0.08 -13.46 2.04
C ARG A 89 -1.42 -13.16 1.98
N SER A 90 -2.26 -14.20 1.89
CA SER A 90 -3.71 -14.01 1.88
C SER A 90 -4.18 -13.37 3.19
N LEU A 91 -3.70 -13.86 4.33
CA LEU A 91 -4.05 -13.34 5.65
C LEU A 91 -3.65 -11.86 5.78
N HIS A 92 -2.44 -11.48 5.36
CA HIS A 92 -1.96 -10.10 5.35
C HIS A 92 -2.85 -9.16 4.50
N ILE A 93 -3.36 -9.64 3.36
CA ILE A 93 -4.25 -8.83 2.53
C ILE A 93 -5.60 -8.63 3.24
N PHE A 94 -6.21 -9.71 3.75
CA PHE A 94 -7.52 -9.63 4.42
C PHE A 94 -7.46 -8.87 5.75
N THR A 95 -6.44 -9.12 6.55
CA THR A 95 -6.20 -8.42 7.82
C THR A 95 -5.89 -6.94 7.56
N GLY A 96 -5.21 -6.59 6.46
CA GLY A 96 -5.00 -5.19 6.06
C GLY A 96 -6.30 -4.46 5.71
N VAL A 97 -7.22 -5.12 4.98
CA VAL A 97 -8.56 -4.55 4.70
C VAL A 97 -9.40 -4.44 5.98
N ALA A 98 -9.33 -5.45 6.85
CA ALA A 98 -9.99 -5.40 8.16
C ALA A 98 -9.44 -4.27 9.05
N LEU A 99 -8.13 -4.05 9.03
CA LEU A 99 -7.48 -2.93 9.74
C LEU A 99 -7.96 -1.60 9.20
N LEU A 100 -8.05 -1.43 7.87
CA LEU A 100 -8.60 -0.22 7.27
C LEU A 100 -10.05 0.04 7.72
N ALA A 101 -10.90 -0.99 7.72
CA ALA A 101 -12.26 -0.88 8.23
C ALA A 101 -12.28 -0.53 9.73
N ALA A 102 -11.41 -1.16 10.53
CA ALA A 102 -11.31 -0.87 11.97
C ALA A 102 -10.83 0.56 12.24
N VAL A 103 -9.87 1.08 11.48
CA VAL A 103 -9.43 2.48 11.56
C VAL A 103 -10.55 3.42 11.14
N LEU A 104 -11.29 3.09 10.07
CA LEU A 104 -12.47 3.86 9.67
C LEU A 104 -13.50 3.89 10.79
N VAL A 105 -13.78 2.78 11.47
CA VAL A 105 -14.70 2.78 12.62
C VAL A 105 -14.10 3.59 13.77
N HIS A 106 -12.85 3.36 14.14
CA HIS A 106 -12.18 4.02 15.25
C HIS A 106 -12.14 5.54 15.13
N THR A 107 -11.87 6.07 13.94
CA THR A 107 -11.81 7.53 13.68
C THR A 107 -13.09 8.07 13.07
N LEU A 108 -14.00 7.20 12.63
CA LEU A 108 -15.17 7.49 11.79
C LEU A 108 -14.86 8.11 10.44
N GLY A 109 -13.61 8.09 10.01
CA GLY A 109 -13.14 8.85 8.85
C GLY A 109 -12.63 10.25 9.18
N VAL A 110 -12.63 10.65 10.46
CA VAL A 110 -12.09 11.96 10.86
C VAL A 110 -10.58 11.94 10.69
N SER A 111 -10.05 12.84 9.86
CA SER A 111 -8.61 12.95 9.63
C SER A 111 -7.84 13.54 10.82
N GLY A 112 -8.53 14.26 11.70
CA GLY A 112 -7.94 14.90 12.87
C GLY A 112 -7.13 16.13 12.50
N ILE A 113 -6.45 16.71 13.50
CA ILE A 113 -5.53 17.85 13.33
C ILE A 113 -4.13 17.46 13.81
N ASN A 114 -3.11 18.21 13.38
CA ASN A 114 -1.73 18.06 13.83
C ASN A 114 -1.20 16.63 13.72
N TYR A 115 -0.86 16.03 14.86
CA TYR A 115 -0.26 14.70 14.95
C TYR A 115 -1.18 13.60 14.41
N ASN A 116 -2.47 13.63 14.75
CA ASN A 116 -3.42 12.61 14.30
C ASN A 116 -3.57 12.63 12.77
N ALA A 117 -3.53 13.82 12.16
CA ALA A 117 -3.53 13.96 10.70
C ALA A 117 -2.28 13.33 10.08
N ILE A 118 -1.09 13.64 10.59
CA ILE A 118 0.17 13.06 10.08
C ILE A 118 0.17 11.54 10.25
N PHE A 119 -0.24 11.05 11.42
CA PHE A 119 -0.32 9.63 11.71
C PHE A 119 -1.27 8.92 10.74
N LEU A 120 -2.45 9.48 10.53
CA LEU A 120 -3.41 8.91 9.61
C LEU A 120 -2.92 8.97 8.15
N TRP A 121 -2.31 10.08 7.70
CA TRP A 121 -1.72 10.17 6.36
C TRP A 121 -0.60 9.15 6.14
N SER A 122 0.17 8.80 7.18
CA SER A 122 1.14 7.71 7.11
C SER A 122 0.46 6.35 6.89
N PHE A 123 -0.65 6.09 7.59
CA PHE A 123 -1.49 4.90 7.39
C PHE A 123 -2.09 4.84 5.98
N PHE A 124 -2.53 5.99 5.45
CA PHE A 124 -2.95 6.12 4.05
C PHE A 124 -1.83 5.73 3.09
N GLY A 125 -0.62 6.25 3.29
CA GLY A 125 0.55 5.90 2.47
C GLY A 125 0.85 4.39 2.50
N VAL A 126 0.80 3.77 3.68
CA VAL A 126 0.96 2.31 3.83
C VAL A 126 -0.13 1.56 3.06
N THR A 127 -1.39 1.96 3.20
CA THR A 127 -2.54 1.30 2.55
C THR A 127 -2.51 1.47 1.04
N LEU A 128 -2.28 2.69 0.54
CA LEU A 128 -2.19 2.98 -0.89
C LEU A 128 -1.00 2.28 -1.53
N SER A 129 0.16 2.27 -0.88
CA SER A 129 1.31 1.53 -1.39
C SER A 129 1.01 0.03 -1.45
N ALA A 130 0.32 -0.56 -0.47
CA ALA A 130 -0.10 -1.96 -0.53
C ALA A 130 -1.04 -2.23 -1.73
N LEU A 131 -2.06 -1.39 -1.92
CA LEU A 131 -3.03 -1.51 -3.02
C LEU A 131 -2.36 -1.41 -4.39
N VAL A 132 -1.54 -0.36 -4.59
CA VAL A 132 -0.80 -0.15 -5.85
C VAL A 132 0.09 -1.35 -6.14
N GLY A 133 0.77 -1.90 -5.14
CA GLY A 133 1.61 -3.09 -5.32
C GLY A 133 0.83 -4.32 -5.78
N VAL A 134 -0.32 -4.59 -5.14
CA VAL A 134 -1.18 -5.72 -5.51
C VAL A 134 -1.75 -5.54 -6.92
N VAL A 135 -2.27 -4.36 -7.25
CA VAL A 135 -2.82 -4.06 -8.58
C VAL A 135 -1.73 -4.12 -9.64
N ALA A 136 -0.54 -3.59 -9.38
CA ALA A 136 0.56 -3.57 -10.34
C ALA A 136 1.13 -4.98 -10.58
N GLU A 137 1.33 -5.77 -9.53
CA GLU A 137 1.77 -7.17 -9.67
C GLU A 137 0.74 -8.00 -10.44
N THR A 138 -0.55 -7.86 -10.10
CA THR A 138 -1.61 -8.62 -10.76
C THR A 138 -1.85 -8.18 -12.20
N GLY A 139 -1.86 -6.87 -12.48
CA GLY A 139 -2.01 -6.34 -13.83
C GLY A 139 -0.89 -6.79 -14.77
N VAL A 140 0.36 -6.84 -14.28
CA VAL A 140 1.47 -7.39 -15.08
C VAL A 140 1.31 -8.91 -15.26
N LEU A 141 0.95 -9.64 -14.20
CA LEU A 141 0.76 -11.10 -14.24
C LEU A 141 -0.37 -11.56 -15.15
N GLU A 142 -1.46 -10.81 -15.26
CA GLU A 142 -2.61 -11.14 -16.11
C GLU A 142 -2.48 -10.54 -17.53
N SER A 143 -1.53 -9.61 -17.75
CA SER A 143 -1.30 -9.05 -19.08
C SER A 143 -0.94 -10.14 -20.09
N PRO A 144 -1.55 -10.14 -21.30
CA PRO A 144 -1.21 -11.06 -22.38
C PRO A 144 0.18 -10.76 -22.99
N ARG A 145 0.80 -9.62 -22.64
CA ARG A 145 2.11 -9.23 -23.15
C ARG A 145 3.23 -10.04 -22.47
N LYS A 146 4.11 -10.62 -23.30
CA LYS A 146 5.28 -11.38 -22.83
C LYS A 146 6.50 -10.49 -22.56
N VAL A 147 6.59 -9.34 -23.24
CA VAL A 147 7.71 -8.39 -23.15
C VAL A 147 7.15 -6.98 -23.00
N PHE A 148 7.72 -6.20 -22.08
CA PHE A 148 7.37 -4.81 -21.83
C PHE A 148 8.55 -3.93 -22.27
N SER A 149 8.38 -3.20 -23.37
CA SER A 149 9.37 -2.23 -23.84
C SER A 149 9.00 -0.83 -23.36
N LEU A 150 9.89 -0.21 -22.60
CA LEU A 150 9.85 1.22 -22.30
C LEU A 150 10.41 1.94 -23.52
N THR A 151 9.67 1.94 -24.61
CA THR A 151 10.08 2.64 -25.83
C THR A 151 9.98 4.13 -25.54
N ASN A 152 11.12 4.71 -25.17
CA ASN A 152 11.27 6.15 -25.00
C ASN A 152 11.07 6.78 -26.38
N LYS A 153 9.85 7.25 -26.67
CA LYS A 153 9.59 8.16 -27.80
C LYS A 153 10.26 9.51 -27.47
N ARG A 154 11.59 9.56 -27.37
CA ARG A 154 12.35 10.81 -27.49
C ARG A 154 12.57 11.02 -28.97
N GLY A 155 12.09 12.17 -29.44
CA GLY A 155 11.84 12.45 -30.84
C GLY A 155 13.04 12.23 -31.76
N SER A 156 12.77 11.55 -32.87
CA SER A 156 13.44 11.89 -34.12
C SER A 156 12.78 13.16 -34.63
N VAL A 157 13.26 14.31 -34.13
CA VAL A 157 13.13 15.58 -34.84
C VAL A 157 13.61 15.32 -36.25
N LYS A 158 12.73 15.56 -37.23
CA LYS A 158 12.99 15.46 -38.65
C LYS A 158 13.92 16.62 -39.02
N GLY A 159 15.21 16.44 -38.74
CA GLY A 159 16.28 17.30 -39.23
C GLY A 159 16.60 16.87 -40.66
N ASP A 160 15.94 17.52 -41.60
CA ASP A 160 16.27 17.48 -43.01
C ASP A 160 17.62 18.20 -43.19
N SER A 161 18.71 17.45 -43.40
CA SER A 161 19.88 17.92 -44.15
C SER A 161 20.98 16.84 -44.22
N ASP A 162 21.32 16.52 -45.48
CA ASP A 162 22.63 16.14 -45.98
C ASP A 162 23.26 14.76 -45.69
N LYS A 163 23.19 13.94 -46.75
CA LYS A 163 24.33 13.40 -47.50
C LYS A 163 25.51 12.77 -46.74
N LYS A 164 25.62 11.46 -47.01
CA LYS A 164 26.81 10.73 -47.51
C LYS A 164 27.74 10.09 -46.47
N SER A 165 28.05 8.81 -46.74
CA SER A 165 29.12 7.94 -46.20
C SER A 165 29.10 7.70 -44.68
N THR A 166 28.74 6.51 -44.20
CA THR A 166 29.67 5.36 -44.16
C THR A 166 28.90 4.11 -43.74
N TRP A 167 28.97 3.04 -44.53
CA TRP A 167 28.29 1.77 -44.28
C TRP A 167 29.03 0.84 -43.30
N GLU A 168 30.18 1.24 -42.75
CA GLU A 168 30.99 0.42 -41.83
C GLU A 168 30.71 0.64 -40.33
N SER A 169 29.84 1.58 -39.96
CA SER A 169 29.52 1.84 -38.53
C SER A 169 28.20 1.20 -38.06
N ALA A 170 27.52 0.43 -38.90
CA ALA A 170 26.21 -0.15 -38.59
C ALA A 170 26.27 -1.47 -37.81
N GLU A 171 27.39 -2.20 -37.84
CA GLU A 171 27.47 -3.55 -37.25
C GLU A 171 27.77 -3.53 -35.74
N LYS A 172 28.30 -2.44 -35.19
CA LYS A 172 28.57 -2.26 -33.74
C LYS A 172 27.52 -1.45 -32.97
N LYS A 173 26.39 -1.10 -33.59
CA LYS A 173 25.26 -0.42 -32.93
C LYS A 173 23.98 -1.28 -32.88
N GLY A 174 24.11 -2.60 -33.09
CA GLY A 174 22.99 -3.55 -33.11
C GLY A 174 22.47 -4.04 -31.75
N ALA A 175 23.00 -3.56 -30.61
CA ALA A 175 22.68 -4.13 -29.28
C ALA A 175 22.03 -3.14 -28.28
N THR A 176 21.63 -1.93 -28.69
CA THR A 176 21.10 -0.91 -27.76
C THR A 176 19.76 -0.30 -28.19
N GLY A 177 18.90 -1.05 -28.86
CA GLY A 177 17.66 -0.50 -29.46
C GLY A 177 16.33 -1.03 -28.89
N ARG A 178 16.31 -2.13 -28.15
CA ARG A 178 15.08 -2.67 -27.55
C ARG A 178 15.37 -3.15 -26.13
N ILE A 179 15.33 -2.24 -25.17
CA ILE A 179 15.28 -2.61 -23.74
C ILE A 179 13.84 -3.10 -23.46
N GLY A 180 13.50 -4.27 -23.99
CA GLY A 180 12.30 -4.99 -23.63
C GLY A 180 12.61 -5.82 -22.38
N MET A 181 12.01 -5.48 -21.25
CA MET A 181 12.12 -6.34 -20.06
C MET A 181 11.16 -7.52 -20.22
N SER A 182 11.62 -8.72 -19.87
CA SER A 182 10.73 -9.86 -19.71
C SER A 182 9.76 -9.60 -18.55
N LYS A 183 8.59 -10.24 -18.59
CA LYS A 183 7.58 -10.16 -17.53
C LYS A 183 8.13 -10.50 -16.14
N GLY A 184 9.03 -11.48 -16.05
CA GLY A 184 9.66 -11.88 -14.79
C GLY A 184 10.62 -10.83 -14.24
N GLU A 185 11.45 -10.22 -15.09
CA GLU A 185 12.36 -9.14 -14.70
C GLU A 185 11.60 -7.89 -14.26
N LEU A 186 10.56 -7.52 -15.00
CA LEU A 186 9.71 -6.39 -14.65
C LEU A 186 9.07 -6.56 -13.26
N ILE A 187 8.50 -7.73 -12.97
CA ILE A 187 7.91 -8.02 -11.65
C ILE A 187 8.96 -7.94 -10.55
N ARG A 188 10.19 -8.44 -10.79
CA ARG A 188 11.27 -8.36 -9.80
C ARG A 188 11.71 -6.92 -9.55
N ALA A 189 11.89 -6.13 -10.60
CA ALA A 189 12.27 -4.72 -10.49
C ALA A 189 11.19 -3.91 -9.76
N MET A 190 9.93 -4.05 -10.16
CA MET A 190 8.78 -3.41 -9.50
C MET A 190 8.70 -3.83 -8.04
N ARG A 191 8.82 -5.13 -7.74
CA ARG A 191 8.78 -5.64 -6.37
C ARG A 191 9.94 -5.10 -5.54
N SER A 192 11.14 -4.93 -6.10
CA SER A 192 12.29 -4.39 -5.38
C SER A 192 12.00 -2.98 -4.86
N VAL A 193 11.53 -2.09 -5.75
CA VAL A 193 11.21 -0.70 -5.40
C VAL A 193 10.00 -0.64 -4.47
N TRP A 194 8.90 -1.28 -4.87
CA TRP A 194 7.64 -1.24 -4.13
C TRP A 194 7.78 -1.81 -2.71
N LEU A 195 8.41 -2.98 -2.57
CA LEU A 195 8.56 -3.62 -1.27
C LEU A 195 9.44 -2.77 -0.33
N GLN A 196 10.49 -2.14 -0.85
CA GLN A 196 11.33 -1.24 -0.05
C GLN A 196 10.53 -0.02 0.43
N SER A 197 9.81 0.65 -0.47
CA SER A 197 8.96 1.80 -0.12
C SER A 197 7.88 1.42 0.89
N HIS A 198 7.19 0.30 0.69
CA HIS A 198 6.14 -0.16 1.59
C HIS A 198 6.70 -0.47 2.99
N ILE A 199 7.84 -1.16 3.09
CA ILE A 199 8.49 -1.46 4.37
C ILE A 199 8.92 -0.17 5.09
N PHE A 200 9.47 0.80 4.35
CA PHE A 200 9.84 2.09 4.91
C PHE A 200 8.63 2.83 5.49
N LEU A 201 7.52 2.89 4.76
CA LEU A 201 6.27 3.50 5.23
C LEU A 201 5.70 2.80 6.46
N VAL A 202 5.73 1.46 6.49
CA VAL A 202 5.32 0.68 7.66
C VAL A 202 6.17 1.01 8.89
N GLY A 203 7.48 1.21 8.70
CA GLY A 203 8.39 1.62 9.78
C GLY A 203 8.01 2.99 10.37
N ILE A 204 7.74 3.98 9.51
CA ILE A 204 7.25 5.30 9.94
C ILE A 204 5.92 5.17 10.68
N PHE A 205 4.96 4.42 10.11
CA PHE A 205 3.66 4.20 10.73
C PHE A 205 3.78 3.56 12.11
N ALA A 206 4.64 2.55 12.28
CA ALA A 206 4.84 1.88 13.56
C ALA A 206 5.43 2.82 14.63
N LEU A 207 6.40 3.67 14.26
CA LEU A 207 6.94 4.70 15.16
C LEU A 207 5.86 5.69 15.58
N LEU A 208 5.05 6.15 14.61
CA LEU A 208 3.96 7.08 14.90
C LEU A 208 2.87 6.41 15.76
N LEU A 209 2.56 5.14 15.55
CA LEU A 209 1.62 4.41 16.40
C LEU A 209 2.11 4.35 17.85
N ALA A 210 3.40 4.06 18.08
CA ALA A 210 3.97 4.01 19.43
C ALA A 210 3.86 5.37 20.14
N VAL A 211 4.17 6.46 19.44
CA VAL A 211 4.02 7.82 19.97
C VAL A 211 2.54 8.18 20.17
N HIS A 212 1.63 7.79 19.27
CA HIS A 212 0.19 7.99 19.44
C HIS A 212 -0.32 7.32 20.73
N ILE A 213 0.04 6.06 20.96
CA ILE A 213 -0.31 5.32 22.17
C ILE A 213 0.24 6.06 23.39
N PHE A 214 1.52 6.46 23.37
CA PHE A 214 2.12 7.21 24.46
C PHE A 214 1.38 8.51 24.76
N LEU A 215 1.05 9.31 23.76
CA LEU A 215 0.30 10.56 23.94
C LEU A 215 -1.09 10.32 24.53
N VAL A 216 -1.82 9.31 24.05
CA VAL A 216 -3.17 8.99 24.53
C VAL A 216 -3.19 8.55 26.00
N TYR A 217 -2.17 7.82 26.47
CA TYR A 217 -2.14 7.29 27.84
C TYR A 217 -1.45 8.22 28.85
N TYR A 218 -0.49 9.05 28.42
CA TYR A 218 0.31 9.87 29.33
C TYR A 218 0.01 11.37 29.28
N TYR A 219 -0.65 11.87 28.22
CA TYR A 219 -0.88 13.32 28.01
C TYR A 219 -2.34 13.66 27.68
N ARG A 220 -3.30 13.03 28.38
CA ARG A 220 -4.75 13.29 28.22
C ARG A 220 -5.12 14.77 28.33
#